data_AF-W4MD26-F1
#
_entry.id   AF-W4MD26-F1
#
_cell.length_a   1.000
_cell.length_b   1.000
_cell.length_c   1.000
_cell.angle_alpha   90.00
_cell.angle_beta   90.00
_cell.angle_gamma   90.00
#
_symmetry.space_group_name_H-M   'P 1'
#
loop_
_entity.id
_entity.type
_entity.pdbx_description
1 polymer ?
#
loop_
_entity_poly.entity_id
_entity_poly.type
_entity_poly.pdbx_seq_one_letter_code
_entity_poly.pdbx_strand_id
1 'polypeptide(L)'
;MLETIPLEVRVRVDIGAHQHRVAIGLSSGEVLEEFDIQHRAEGFDPFFARIATYEQQYACSVAVAMEGFNGYARPVDTMIRARDYRLYNINNLKLARFKEIFPGAAKSDALDARKGLELFPLRDHLPLAKDVLQEVAATPEENDILAS
;
A
#
# COMPACT_ATOMS: atom_id res chain seq x y z
N MET A 1 6.18 26.50 -11.86
CA MET A 1 4.99 25.64 -12.02
C MET A 1 5.11 24.53 -11.00
N LEU A 2 4.16 24.41 -10.07
CA LEU A 2 4.05 23.18 -9.29
C LEU A 2 3.54 22.12 -10.26
N GLU A 3 4.29 21.03 -10.46
CA GLU A 3 3.78 19.88 -11.20
C GLU A 3 2.52 19.41 -10.47
N THR A 4 1.37 19.47 -11.13
CA THR A 4 0.15 18.86 -10.63
C THR A 4 0.36 17.35 -10.63
N ILE A 5 0.61 16.79 -9.45
CA ILE A 5 0.67 15.34 -9.27
C ILE A 5 -0.69 14.78 -9.74
N PRO A 6 -0.71 13.82 -10.68
CA PRO A 6 -1.96 13.20 -11.11
C PRO A 6 -2.76 12.69 -9.92
N LEU A 7 -4.08 12.82 -9.99
CA LEU A 7 -4.94 12.17 -9.01
C LEU A 7 -4.71 10.66 -9.08
N GLU A 8 -4.65 10.01 -7.93
CA GLU A 8 -4.42 8.58 -7.82
C GLU A 8 -5.11 8.07 -6.56
N VAL A 9 -5.75 6.89 -6.66
CA VAL A 9 -6.20 6.13 -5.49
C VAL A 9 -4.99 5.49 -4.83
N ARG A 10 -4.79 5.77 -3.55
CA ARG A 10 -3.73 5.22 -2.72
C ARG A 10 -4.33 4.28 -1.70
N VAL A 11 -3.81 3.07 -1.64
CA VAL A 11 -4.26 2.02 -0.73
C VAL A 11 -3.11 1.62 0.16
N ARG A 12 -3.32 1.58 1.48
CA ARG A 12 -2.38 0.95 2.41
C ARG A 12 -3.01 -0.28 3.02
N VAL A 13 -2.24 -1.37 3.04
CA VAL A 13 -2.61 -2.63 3.69
C VAL A 13 -1.63 -2.95 4.82
N ASP A 14 -2.14 -3.00 6.05
CA ASP A 14 -1.47 -3.58 7.22
C ASP A 14 -1.64 -5.08 7.23
N ILE A 15 -0.58 -5.85 7.11
CA ILE A 15 -0.69 -7.31 7.13
C ILE A 15 -0.55 -7.81 8.57
N GLY A 16 -1.68 -7.99 9.26
CA GLY A 16 -1.76 -8.76 10.50
C GLY A 16 -1.96 -10.27 10.26
N ALA A 17 -1.72 -11.08 11.30
CA ALA A 17 -1.77 -12.55 11.22
C ALA A 17 -3.17 -13.15 10.99
N HIS A 18 -4.24 -12.42 11.34
CA HIS A 18 -5.63 -12.88 11.20
C HIS A 18 -6.52 -11.92 10.41
N GLN A 19 -6.19 -10.63 10.49
CA GLN A 19 -6.90 -9.54 9.83
C GLN A 19 -5.90 -8.53 9.30
N HIS A 20 -6.29 -7.84 8.24
CA HIS A 20 -5.52 -6.75 7.66
C HIS A 20 -6.32 -5.47 7.78
N ARG A 21 -5.65 -4.40 8.19
CA ARG A 21 -6.24 -3.06 8.24
C ARG A 21 -5.97 -2.39 6.90
N VAL A 22 -7.03 -1.94 6.23
CA VAL A 22 -6.95 -1.25 4.95
C VAL A 22 -7.36 0.20 5.13
N ALA A 23 -6.61 1.11 4.49
CA ALA A 23 -7.05 2.47 4.25
C ALA A 23 -6.99 2.79 2.76
N ILE A 24 -8.01 3.48 2.27
CA ILE A 24 -8.09 4.00 0.91
C ILE A 24 -8.16 5.52 0.99
N GLY A 25 -7.34 6.19 0.19
CA GLY A 25 -7.35 7.64 0.05
C GLY A 25 -6.94 8.08 -1.34
N LEU A 26 -6.81 9.40 -1.50
CA LEU A 26 -6.40 10.03 -2.75
C LEU A 26 -5.02 10.65 -2.61
N SER A 27 -4.33 10.84 -3.75
CA SER A 27 -3.06 11.57 -3.79
C SER A 27 -3.18 13.04 -3.34
N SER A 28 -4.40 13.58 -3.29
CA SER A 28 -4.72 14.90 -2.69
C SER A 28 -4.58 14.94 -1.16
N GLY A 29 -4.48 13.78 -0.49
CA GLY A 29 -4.44 13.65 0.97
C GLY A 29 -5.81 13.36 1.60
N GLU A 30 -6.88 13.27 0.81
CA GLU A 30 -8.20 12.84 1.29
C GLU A 30 -8.19 11.35 1.66
N VAL A 31 -8.82 11.01 2.78
CA VAL A 31 -9.01 9.63 3.24
C VAL A 31 -10.46 9.27 2.96
N LEU A 32 -10.68 8.28 2.12
CA LEU A 32 -12.00 7.89 1.64
C LEU A 32 -12.63 6.82 2.53
N GLU A 33 -11.85 5.83 2.93
CA GLU A 33 -12.36 4.68 3.68
C GLU A 33 -11.27 4.00 4.52
N GLU A 34 -11.69 3.43 5.66
CA GLU A 34 -10.90 2.48 6.44
C GLU A 34 -11.75 1.26 6.80
N PHE A 35 -11.16 0.07 6.70
CA PHE A 35 -11.84 -1.17 7.02
C PHE A 35 -10.87 -2.31 7.32
N ASP A 36 -11.39 -3.38 7.91
CA ASP A 36 -10.63 -4.59 8.15
C ASP A 36 -11.04 -5.68 7.15
N ILE A 37 -10.06 -6.42 6.64
CA ILE A 37 -10.28 -7.62 5.84
C ILE A 37 -9.69 -8.83 6.56
N GLN A 38 -10.31 -9.99 6.39
CA GLN A 38 -9.77 -11.23 6.96
C GLN A 38 -8.66 -11.77 6.05
N HIS A 39 -7.65 -12.42 6.63
CA HIS A 39 -6.56 -13.07 5.87
C HIS A 39 -7.05 -14.39 5.24
N ARG A 40 -8.02 -14.31 4.33
CA ARG A 40 -8.60 -15.42 3.57
C ARG A 40 -9.19 -14.93 2.25
N ALA A 41 -9.36 -15.84 1.29
CA ALA A 41 -9.82 -15.53 -0.05
C ALA A 41 -11.13 -14.72 -0.07
N GLU A 42 -12.09 -15.02 0.83
CA GLU A 42 -13.36 -14.30 0.90
C GLU A 42 -13.21 -12.81 1.29
N GLY A 43 -12.08 -12.43 1.90
CA GLY A 43 -11.76 -11.04 2.24
C GLY A 43 -11.19 -10.24 1.07
N PHE A 44 -10.69 -10.90 0.02
CA PHE A 44 -9.98 -10.22 -1.07
C PHE A 44 -10.93 -9.69 -2.14
N ASP A 45 -11.98 -10.41 -2.50
CA ASP A 45 -12.99 -9.93 -3.45
C ASP A 45 -13.65 -8.61 -3.02
N PRO A 46 -14.17 -8.47 -1.78
CA PRO A 46 -14.74 -7.20 -1.32
C PRO A 46 -13.68 -6.10 -1.20
N PHE A 47 -12.42 -6.44 -0.92
CA PHE A 47 -11.31 -5.49 -0.95
C PHE A 47 -11.11 -4.88 -2.35
N PHE A 48 -10.99 -5.71 -3.39
CA PHE A 48 -10.80 -5.22 -4.75
C PHE A 48 -12.04 -4.50 -5.30
N ALA A 49 -13.25 -4.93 -4.93
CA ALA A 49 -14.48 -4.27 -5.33
C ALA A 49 -14.57 -2.81 -4.82
N ARG A 50 -14.11 -2.58 -3.58
CA ARG A 50 -14.02 -1.22 -2.99
C ARG A 50 -13.02 -0.35 -3.75
N ILE A 51 -11.84 -0.87 -4.04
CA ILE A 51 -10.82 -0.14 -4.82
C ILE A 51 -11.35 0.22 -6.20
N ALA A 52 -11.94 -0.74 -6.91
CA ALA A 52 -12.49 -0.52 -8.26
C ALA A 52 -13.61 0.53 -8.27
N THR A 53 -14.41 0.62 -7.21
CA THR A 53 -15.44 1.66 -7.08
C THR A 53 -14.80 3.05 -7.08
N TYR A 54 -13.74 3.24 -6.32
CA TYR A 54 -13.04 4.53 -6.26
C TYR A 54 -12.22 4.81 -7.52
N GLU A 55 -11.55 3.80 -8.09
CA GLU A 55 -10.86 3.91 -9.38
C GLU A 55 -11.81 4.42 -10.47
N GLN A 56 -13.01 3.83 -10.58
CA GLN A 56 -14.02 4.25 -11.56
C GLN A 56 -14.60 5.63 -11.25
N GLN A 57 -14.89 5.92 -9.98
CA GLN A 57 -15.47 7.19 -9.56
C GLN A 57 -14.53 8.38 -9.85
N TYR A 58 -13.22 8.20 -9.63
CA TYR A 58 -12.22 9.25 -9.81
C TYR A 58 -11.46 9.17 -11.14
N ALA A 59 -11.69 8.13 -11.94
CA ALA A 59 -11.07 7.89 -13.24
C ALA A 59 -9.54 8.05 -13.22
N CYS A 60 -8.88 7.39 -12.26
CA CYS A 60 -7.46 7.57 -11.99
C CYS A 60 -6.74 6.26 -11.69
N SER A 61 -5.40 6.30 -11.67
CA SER A 61 -4.59 5.11 -11.38
C SER A 61 -4.72 4.66 -9.92
N VAL A 62 -4.30 3.43 -9.64
CA VAL A 62 -4.25 2.85 -8.29
C VAL A 62 -2.81 2.49 -7.91
N ALA A 63 -2.43 2.89 -6.70
CA ALA A 63 -1.20 2.48 -6.05
C ALA A 63 -1.50 1.80 -4.71
N VAL A 64 -0.97 0.59 -4.51
CA VAL A 64 -1.17 -0.21 -3.30
C VAL A 64 0.16 -0.41 -2.58
N ALA A 65 0.22 -0.02 -1.31
CA ALA A 65 1.36 -0.24 -0.43
C ALA A 65 1.04 -1.34 0.59
N MET A 66 1.88 -2.36 0.64
CA MET A 66 1.72 -3.50 1.53
C MET A 66 2.92 -3.65 2.46
N GLU A 67 2.62 -3.95 3.72
CA GLU A 67 3.61 -4.39 4.71
C GLU A 67 3.85 -5.90 4.61
N GLY A 68 5.09 -6.36 4.82
CA GLY A 68 5.34 -7.79 5.02
C GLY A 68 5.40 -8.67 3.76
N PHE A 69 5.91 -8.15 2.64
CA PHE A 69 6.10 -8.90 1.37
C PHE A 69 6.86 -10.24 1.51
N ASN A 70 7.63 -10.44 2.58
CA ASN A 70 8.50 -11.60 2.82
C ASN A 70 7.79 -12.91 3.28
N GLY A 71 6.54 -13.18 2.87
CA GLY A 71 5.96 -14.53 3.01
C GLY A 71 4.45 -14.65 3.14
N TYR A 72 3.75 -13.61 3.61
CA TYR A 72 2.29 -13.62 3.81
C TYR A 72 1.50 -12.79 2.78
N ALA A 73 2.19 -12.16 1.82
CA ALA A 73 1.55 -11.31 0.83
C ALA A 73 0.82 -12.10 -0.27
N ARG A 74 1.12 -13.40 -0.43
CA ARG A 74 0.39 -14.28 -1.36
C ARG A 74 -0.94 -14.71 -0.74
N PRO A 75 -2.06 -14.71 -1.50
CA PRO A 75 -2.16 -14.43 -2.94
C PRO A 75 -2.44 -12.96 -3.32
N VAL A 76 -2.54 -12.04 -2.35
CA VAL A 76 -2.98 -10.64 -2.55
C VAL A 76 -2.07 -9.88 -3.52
N ASP A 77 -0.76 -10.06 -3.41
CA ASP A 77 0.24 -9.45 -4.30
C ASP A 77 0.00 -9.77 -5.79
N THR A 78 -0.36 -11.02 -6.07
CA THR A 78 -0.61 -11.53 -7.41
C THR A 78 -1.93 -10.99 -7.95
N MET A 79 -2.95 -10.91 -7.10
CA MET A 79 -4.25 -10.30 -7.45
C MET A 79 -4.16 -8.79 -7.71
N ILE A 80 -3.28 -8.07 -7.01
CA ILE A 80 -3.00 -6.64 -7.25
C ILE A 80 -2.35 -6.47 -8.62
N ARG A 81 -1.31 -7.26 -8.90
CA ARG A 81 -0.59 -7.20 -10.18
C ARG A 81 -1.48 -7.55 -11.38
N ALA A 82 -2.38 -8.52 -11.22
CA ALA A 82 -3.33 -8.90 -12.27
C ALA A 82 -4.35 -7.81 -12.65
N ARG A 83 -4.42 -6.71 -11.90
CA ARG A 83 -5.31 -5.55 -12.13
C ARG A 83 -4.56 -4.31 -12.61
N ASP A 84 -3.29 -4.44 -13.02
CA ASP A 84 -2.41 -3.34 -13.42
C ASP A 84 -2.21 -2.26 -12.34
N TYR A 85 -2.44 -2.62 -11.07
CA TYR A 85 -2.18 -1.72 -9.95
C TYR A 85 -0.69 -1.67 -9.63
N ARG A 86 -0.18 -0.48 -9.31
CA ARG A 86 1.21 -0.33 -8.87
C ARG A 86 1.35 -0.87 -7.45
N LEU A 87 2.18 -1.89 -7.27
CA LEU A 87 2.42 -2.51 -5.98
C LEU A 87 3.70 -1.95 -5.35
N TYR A 88 3.62 -1.59 -4.07
CA TYR A 88 4.72 -1.12 -3.26
C TYR A 88 4.88 -1.98 -2.02
N ASN A 89 6.12 -2.33 -1.69
CA ASN A 89 6.50 -2.98 -0.45
C ASN A 89 6.96 -1.93 0.56
N ILE A 90 6.44 -2.01 1.79
CA ILE A 90 6.89 -1.23 2.93
C ILE A 90 7.98 -2.01 3.67
N ASN A 91 9.20 -1.46 3.70
CA ASN A 91 10.30 -2.05 4.46
C ASN A 91 10.23 -1.65 5.93
N ASN A 92 9.75 -2.55 6.78
CA ASN A 92 9.53 -2.31 8.21
C ASN A 92 10.78 -1.88 8.98
N LEU A 93 11.95 -2.45 8.66
CA LEU A 93 13.20 -2.07 9.31
C LEU A 93 13.57 -0.62 8.99
N LYS A 94 13.44 -0.22 7.72
CA LYS A 94 13.71 1.15 7.30
C LYS A 94 12.66 2.12 7.80
N LEU A 95 11.40 1.69 7.87
CA LEU A 95 10.31 2.46 8.46
C LEU A 95 10.56 2.72 9.94
N ALA A 96 11.02 1.73 10.71
CA ALA A 96 11.41 1.91 12.11
C ALA A 96 12.54 2.95 12.26
N ARG A 97 13.59 2.85 11.44
CA ARG A 97 14.69 3.85 11.42
C ARG A 97 14.21 5.25 11.04
N PHE A 98 13.28 5.35 10.08
CA PHE A 98 12.68 6.62 9.70
C PHE A 98 11.93 7.25 10.89
N LYS A 99 11.20 6.45 11.66
CA LYS A 99 10.49 6.89 12.87
C LYS A 99 11.43 7.39 13.96
N GLU A 100 12.59 6.75 14.13
CA GLU A 100 13.63 7.19 15.08
C GLU A 100 14.20 8.57 14.72
N ILE A 101 14.43 8.83 13.42
CA ILE A 101 14.99 10.09 12.92
C ILE A 101 13.93 11.21 12.89
N PHE A 102 12.68 10.85 12.59
CA PHE A 102 11.55 11.79 12.48
C PHE A 102 10.43 11.46 13.48
N PRO A 103 10.66 11.62 14.80
CA PRO A 103 9.71 11.24 15.84
C PRO A 103 8.39 12.04 15.77
N GLY A 104 8.41 13.25 15.18
CA GLY A 104 7.21 14.05 14.93
C GLY A 104 6.23 13.42 13.93
N ALA A 105 6.73 12.65 12.96
CA ALA A 105 5.91 11.88 12.01
C ALA A 105 5.46 10.52 12.59
N ALA A 106 6.16 10.04 13.62
CA ALA A 106 6.03 8.68 14.16
C ALA A 106 5.19 8.55 15.43
N LYS A 107 4.55 9.63 15.89
CA LYS A 107 4.00 9.78 17.25
C LYS A 107 2.85 8.83 17.66
N SER A 108 2.51 7.79 16.89
CA SER A 108 1.61 6.73 17.37
C SER A 108 2.20 5.35 17.11
N ASP A 109 2.18 4.51 18.15
CA ASP A 109 2.73 3.15 18.15
C ASP A 109 2.04 2.18 17.18
N ALA A 110 0.87 2.55 16.64
CA ALA A 110 0.29 1.93 15.46
C ALA A 110 0.48 2.86 14.25
N LEU A 111 1.01 2.32 13.14
CA LEU A 111 0.70 2.88 11.83
C LEU A 111 -0.79 2.66 11.61
N ASP A 112 -1.58 3.63 12.03
CA ASP A 112 -2.95 3.76 11.57
C ASP A 112 -2.90 3.72 10.04
N ALA A 113 -3.73 2.89 9.39
CA ALA A 113 -3.59 2.67 7.95
C ALA A 113 -3.70 3.98 7.16
N ARG A 114 -4.43 4.94 7.73
CA ARG A 114 -4.48 6.36 7.36
C ARG A 114 -3.11 7.04 7.29
N LYS A 115 -2.27 6.93 8.34
CA LYS A 115 -0.90 7.46 8.35
C LYS A 115 0.00 6.72 7.35
N GLY A 116 -0.31 5.45 7.09
CA GLY A 116 0.36 4.69 6.04
C GLY A 116 0.22 5.33 4.64
N LEU A 117 -0.90 6.01 4.37
CA LEU A 117 -1.09 6.75 3.12
C LEU A 117 -0.12 7.94 2.96
N GLU A 118 0.38 8.50 4.07
CA GLU A 118 1.37 9.59 4.06
C GLU A 118 2.75 9.12 3.55
N LEU A 119 3.01 7.81 3.47
CA LEU A 119 4.27 7.29 2.91
C LEU A 119 4.41 7.58 1.41
N PHE A 120 3.29 7.64 0.67
CA PHE A 120 3.30 7.97 -0.75
C PHE A 120 3.86 9.38 -1.04
N PRO A 121 3.31 10.48 -0.49
CA PRO A 121 3.86 11.81 -0.72
C PRO A 121 5.26 11.98 -0.10
N LEU A 122 5.57 11.29 1.02
CA LEU A 122 6.91 11.35 1.60
C LEU A 122 7.99 10.77 0.68
N ARG A 123 7.68 9.71 -0.08
CA ARG A 123 8.58 9.13 -1.09
C ARG A 123 8.95 10.13 -2.18
N ASP A 124 8.02 11.00 -2.56
CA ASP A 124 8.25 12.01 -3.61
C ASP A 124 9.20 13.13 -3.14
N HIS A 125 9.18 13.45 -1.84
CA HIS A 125 9.91 14.59 -1.27
C HIS A 125 11.19 14.22 -0.50
N LEU A 126 11.32 12.98 0.00
CA LEU A 126 12.44 12.55 0.84
C LEU A 126 13.17 11.35 0.24
N PRO A 127 14.48 11.46 -0.08
CA PRO A 127 15.28 10.34 -0.56
C PRO A 127 15.24 9.12 0.38
N LEU A 128 15.27 9.36 1.69
CA LEU A 128 15.21 8.29 2.70
C LEU A 128 13.86 7.55 2.72
N ALA A 129 12.76 8.19 2.29
CA ALA A 129 11.45 7.56 2.21
C ALA A 129 11.32 6.65 0.96
N LYS A 130 12.10 6.89 -0.10
CA LYS A 130 12.19 5.98 -1.26
C LYS A 130 12.70 4.60 -0.88
N ASP A 131 13.53 4.57 0.15
CA ASP A 131 14.05 3.33 0.71
C ASP A 131 13.03 2.59 1.58
N VAL A 132 12.04 3.31 2.13
CA VAL A 132 10.94 2.77 2.95
C VAL A 132 9.82 2.19 2.07
N LEU A 133 9.40 2.93 1.04
CA LEU A 133 8.34 2.53 0.11
C LEU A 133 8.94 2.19 -1.25
N GLN A 134 9.13 0.90 -1.50
CA GLN A 134 9.80 0.40 -2.70
C GLN A 134 8.79 -0.19 -3.67
N GLU A 135 8.82 0.24 -4.92
CA GLU A 135 7.97 -0.32 -5.96
C GLU A 135 8.41 -1.77 -6.25
N VAL A 136 7.46 -2.68 -6.24
CA VAL A 136 7.71 -4.09 -6.56
C VAL A 136 7.70 -4.21 -8.07
N ALA A 137 8.87 -4.42 -8.66
CA ALA A 137 8.97 -4.73 -10.08
C ALA A 137 8.15 -6.00 -10.38
N ALA A 138 7.49 -6.04 -11.54
CA ALA A 138 6.80 -7.24 -11.99
C ALA A 138 7.81 -8.41 -12.02
N THR A 139 7.60 -9.42 -11.18
CA THR A 139 8.40 -10.64 -11.24
C THR A 139 8.20 -11.27 -12.62
N PRO A 140 9.26 -11.61 -13.36
CA PRO A 140 9.15 -12.44 -14.56
C PRO A 140 8.40 -13.74 -14.22
N GLU A 141 7.58 -14.23 -15.15
CA GLU A 141 6.68 -15.40 -14.98
C GLU A 141 7.39 -16.66 -14.41
N GLU A 142 8.71 -16.79 -14.56
CA GLU A 142 9.49 -17.94 -14.11
C GLU A 142 9.47 -18.20 -12.59
N ASN A 143 9.18 -17.21 -11.75
CA ASN A 143 9.22 -17.35 -10.29
C ASN A 143 7.89 -17.78 -9.64
N ASP A 144 6.82 -18.01 -10.41
CA ASP A 144 5.55 -18.52 -9.86
C ASP A 144 5.57 -20.04 -9.62
N ILE A 145 6.63 -20.75 -10.03
CA ILE A 145 6.72 -22.22 -9.98
C ILE A 145 7.14 -22.78 -8.59
N LEU A 146 7.58 -21.95 -7.64
CA LEU A 146 8.14 -22.45 -6.36
C LEU A 146 7.23 -22.35 -5.12
N ALA A 147 5.94 -22.02 -5.27
CA ALA A 147 5.02 -21.97 -4.13
C ALA A 147 3.63 -22.60 -4.39
N SER A 148 3.59 -23.68 -5.17
CA SER A 148 2.46 -24.60 -5.27
C SER A 148 2.64 -25.80 -4.35
#